data_AF-A0A7W1ES90-F1
#
_entry.id   AF-A0A7W1ES90-F1
#
_cell.length_a   1.000
_cell.length_b   1.000
_cell.length_c   1.000
_cell.angle_alpha   90.00
_cell.angle_beta   90.00
_cell.angle_gamma   90.00
#
_symmetry.space_group_name_H-M   'P 1'
#
loop_
_entity.id
_entity.type
_entity.pdbx_description
1 polymer ?
#
loop_
_entity_poly.entity_id
_entity_poly.type
_entity_poly.pdbx_seq_one_letter_code
_entity_poly.pdbx_strand_id
1 'polypeptide(L)'
;SYTELVSKNVDTGMGMERIAAVLQGVNNVYDTDVLKQIKEGVEAYANETHKNIFEEITPDSALRATRIITDHTRAITFMAADGVVPGNKDQGYVMRRLARRAIREALVLGIHQGLFERIAPRVIALYEEAYPELQNSAMIMDVLRREENIFSQTLTRGLKEFEKMLRDKKDLTGNDAFVLYDTYGFPKELSEEEARRIGLPVSQLFEEEFLIEMEQQKDRSRTATTGQFKGGLADDSETVTRYHTATHLMYKALRNILGEHVMQRGSNITADRMRFDFSHDEKVTPEQIKQVEDMVNDVITKDLPLNCEEMPKDTAFEKGAIGAFGEKYPATVKVYTVGDSKDWYSKEICGGPHVKKTGEIGKFKILKEESSSAGVRRIKAVIE
;
A
#
# COMPACT_ATOMS: atom_id res chain seq x y z
N SER A 1 -19.53 -29.92 -2.98
CA SER A 1 -19.99 -30.94 -3.95
C SER A 1 -20.64 -30.22 -5.12
N TYR A 2 -20.45 -30.72 -6.34
CA TYR A 2 -21.15 -30.18 -7.52
C TYR A 2 -22.41 -31.03 -7.77
N THR A 3 -23.50 -30.38 -8.20
CA THR A 3 -24.73 -31.04 -8.64
C THR A 3 -24.97 -30.74 -10.11
N GLU A 4 -25.61 -31.67 -10.82
CA GLU A 4 -25.85 -31.50 -12.24
C GLU A 4 -26.82 -30.34 -12.49
N LEU A 5 -26.43 -29.41 -13.37
CA LEU A 5 -27.28 -28.30 -13.77
C LEU A 5 -28.22 -28.74 -14.89
N VAL A 6 -29.44 -28.21 -14.86
CA VAL A 6 -30.48 -28.48 -15.88
C VAL A 6 -30.04 -28.01 -17.26
N SER A 7 -29.32 -26.88 -17.32
CA SER A 7 -28.75 -26.35 -18.56
C SER A 7 -27.29 -26.75 -18.69
N LYS A 8 -26.96 -27.46 -19.77
CA LYS A 8 -25.59 -27.87 -20.09
C LYS A 8 -25.01 -26.86 -21.07
N ASN A 9 -23.88 -26.26 -20.69
CA ASN A 9 -23.16 -25.30 -21.53
C ASN A 9 -21.86 -25.94 -22.03
N VAL A 10 -21.38 -25.48 -23.20
CA VAL A 10 -20.05 -25.82 -23.71
C VAL A 10 -19.12 -24.67 -23.36
N ASP A 11 -18.09 -24.96 -22.57
CA ASP A 11 -17.03 -24.02 -22.18
C ASP A 11 -15.75 -24.40 -22.93
N THR A 12 -15.36 -23.59 -23.91
CA THR A 12 -14.13 -23.79 -24.70
C THR A 12 -13.15 -22.68 -24.44
N GLY A 13 -11.88 -23.03 -24.21
CA GLY A 13 -10.76 -22.09 -24.16
C GLY A 13 -9.60 -22.61 -25.00
N MET A 14 -9.09 -21.79 -25.93
CA MET A 14 -7.92 -22.10 -26.73
C MET A 14 -6.86 -21.02 -26.49
N GLY A 15 -5.74 -21.39 -25.87
CA GLY A 15 -4.71 -20.42 -25.48
C GLY A 15 -3.94 -19.89 -26.69
N MET A 16 -4.17 -18.62 -27.04
CA MET A 16 -3.59 -17.98 -28.23
C MET A 16 -2.06 -18.08 -28.27
N GLU A 17 -1.38 -17.82 -27.15
CA GLU A 17 0.09 -17.89 -27.06
C GLU A 17 0.62 -19.30 -27.32
N ARG A 18 -0.12 -20.34 -26.94
CA ARG A 18 0.28 -21.74 -27.21
C ARG A 18 0.11 -22.10 -28.67
N ILE A 19 -0.96 -21.63 -29.31
CA ILE A 19 -1.16 -21.80 -30.76
C ILE A 19 -0.04 -21.08 -31.50
N ALA A 20 0.26 -19.84 -31.12
CA ALA A 20 1.35 -19.06 -31.71
C ALA A 20 2.69 -19.81 -31.60
N ALA A 21 3.01 -20.38 -30.43
CA ALA A 21 4.21 -21.17 -30.25
C ALA A 21 4.30 -22.36 -31.23
N VAL A 22 3.18 -23.10 -31.40
CA VAL A 22 3.10 -24.22 -32.35
C VAL A 22 3.27 -23.75 -33.80
N LEU A 23 2.55 -22.70 -34.20
CA LEU A 23 2.59 -22.17 -35.57
C LEU A 23 3.96 -21.58 -35.93
N GLN A 24 4.66 -20.99 -34.96
CA GLN A 24 5.99 -20.43 -35.14
C GLN A 24 7.11 -21.47 -34.96
N GLY A 25 6.77 -22.72 -34.59
CA GLY A 25 7.74 -23.80 -34.42
C GLY A 25 8.68 -23.62 -33.23
N VAL A 26 8.25 -22.91 -32.19
CA VAL A 26 9.06 -22.64 -30.98
C VAL A 26 8.61 -23.50 -29.79
N ASN A 27 9.55 -23.83 -28.90
CA ASN A 27 9.33 -24.79 -27.82
C ASN A 27 8.62 -24.21 -26.59
N ASN A 28 8.48 -22.88 -26.50
CA ASN A 28 7.80 -22.22 -25.40
C ASN A 28 7.24 -20.85 -25.82
N VAL A 29 6.25 -20.37 -25.07
CA VAL A 29 5.53 -19.12 -25.38
C VAL A 29 6.44 -17.88 -25.36
N TYR A 30 7.52 -17.88 -24.56
CA TYR A 30 8.42 -16.72 -24.44
C TYR A 30 9.33 -16.54 -25.67
N ASP A 31 9.36 -17.51 -26.57
CA ASP A 31 10.09 -17.43 -27.84
C ASP A 31 9.18 -17.06 -29.03
N THR A 32 7.89 -16.80 -28.77
CA THR A 32 6.99 -16.23 -29.77
C THR A 32 7.37 -14.77 -30.07
N ASP A 33 7.19 -14.34 -31.31
CA ASP A 33 7.44 -12.99 -31.83
C ASP A 33 7.17 -11.83 -30.85
N VAL A 34 6.01 -11.80 -30.19
CA VAL A 34 5.66 -10.71 -29.27
C VAL A 34 6.38 -10.83 -27.92
N LEU A 35 6.31 -12.00 -27.26
CA LEU A 35 6.91 -12.18 -25.94
C LEU A 35 8.44 -12.19 -26.00
N LYS A 36 9.02 -12.66 -27.10
CA LYS A 36 10.46 -12.66 -27.34
C LYS A 36 11.03 -11.24 -27.35
N GLN A 37 10.34 -10.27 -27.94
CA GLN A 37 10.80 -8.87 -27.96
C GLN A 37 10.81 -8.23 -26.56
N ILE A 38 9.84 -8.58 -25.70
CA ILE A 38 9.83 -8.14 -24.30
C ILE A 38 10.98 -8.81 -23.55
N LYS A 39 11.14 -10.13 -23.71
CA LYS A 39 12.20 -10.94 -23.10
C LYS A 39 13.59 -10.42 -23.45
N GLU A 40 13.87 -10.19 -24.72
CA GLU A 40 15.13 -9.62 -25.21
C GLU A 40 15.37 -8.21 -24.66
N GLY A 41 14.30 -7.42 -24.46
CA GLY A 41 14.39 -6.12 -23.79
C GLY A 41 14.84 -6.23 -22.33
N VAL A 42 14.37 -7.25 -21.61
CA VAL A 42 14.82 -7.56 -20.24
C VAL A 42 16.28 -8.01 -20.23
N GLU A 43 16.65 -8.94 -21.11
CA GLU A 43 18.02 -9.44 -21.23
C GLU A 43 19.01 -8.32 -21.59
N ALA A 44 18.65 -7.45 -22.53
CA ALA A 44 19.45 -6.29 -22.91
C ALA A 44 19.65 -5.35 -21.72
N TYR A 45 18.59 -5.07 -20.95
CA TYR A 45 18.71 -4.19 -19.79
C TYR A 45 19.57 -4.81 -18.68
N ALA A 46 19.41 -6.12 -18.43
CA ALA A 46 20.26 -6.85 -17.49
C ALA A 46 21.75 -6.73 -17.87
N ASN A 47 22.09 -6.86 -19.15
CA ASN A 47 23.46 -6.75 -19.64
C ASN A 47 24.05 -5.33 -19.50
N GLU A 48 23.23 -4.28 -19.54
CA GLU A 48 23.65 -2.90 -19.27
C GLU A 48 23.99 -2.67 -17.79
N THR A 49 23.45 -3.50 -16.90
CA THR A 49 23.67 -3.40 -15.45
C THR A 49 24.83 -4.29 -15.00
N HIS A 50 25.76 -3.73 -14.21
CA HIS A 50 26.99 -4.43 -13.79
C HIS A 50 27.04 -4.73 -12.29
N LYS A 51 25.90 -4.71 -11.59
CA LYS A 51 25.85 -4.87 -10.14
C LYS A 51 25.04 -6.08 -9.74
N ASN A 52 25.70 -7.21 -9.59
CA ASN A 52 25.09 -8.41 -9.03
C ASN A 52 24.85 -8.21 -7.53
N ILE A 53 23.61 -8.42 -7.08
CA ILE A 53 23.26 -8.44 -5.65
C ILE A 53 23.49 -9.82 -5.05
N PHE A 54 23.31 -10.86 -5.86
CA PHE A 54 23.44 -12.24 -5.44
C PHE A 54 24.78 -12.81 -5.92
N GLU A 55 25.45 -13.57 -5.05
CA GLU A 55 26.79 -14.11 -5.29
C GLU A 55 26.83 -15.21 -6.37
N GLU A 56 25.73 -15.95 -6.56
CA GLU A 56 25.59 -17.00 -7.59
C GLU A 56 24.35 -16.76 -8.46
N ILE A 57 24.56 -16.44 -9.73
CA ILE A 57 23.53 -16.40 -10.77
C ILE A 57 23.82 -17.54 -11.74
N THR A 58 22.95 -18.54 -11.80
CA THR A 58 23.05 -19.63 -12.77
C THR A 58 22.31 -19.23 -14.06
N PRO A 59 22.67 -19.80 -15.22
CA PRO A 59 21.90 -19.57 -16.45
C PRO A 59 20.41 -19.89 -16.30
N ASP A 60 20.08 -20.93 -15.52
CA ASP A 60 18.71 -21.32 -15.25
C ASP A 60 17.96 -20.30 -14.38
N SER A 61 18.61 -19.73 -13.35
CA SER A 61 17.99 -18.72 -12.51
C SER A 61 17.78 -17.40 -13.27
N ALA A 62 18.74 -17.00 -14.10
CA ALA A 62 18.61 -15.84 -14.98
C ALA A 62 17.48 -16.02 -16.00
N LEU A 63 17.38 -17.19 -16.63
CA LEU A 63 16.30 -17.49 -17.58
C LEU A 63 14.92 -17.47 -16.89
N ARG A 64 14.82 -18.04 -15.68
CA ARG A 64 13.59 -18.01 -14.88
C ARG A 64 13.19 -16.57 -14.54
N ALA A 65 14.11 -15.76 -14.04
CA ALA A 65 13.87 -14.36 -13.68
C ALA A 65 13.40 -13.57 -14.90
N THR A 66 14.09 -13.71 -16.03
CA THR A 66 13.74 -13.05 -17.30
C THR A 66 12.31 -13.38 -17.74
N ARG A 67 11.92 -14.66 -17.68
CA ARG A 67 10.55 -15.10 -18.02
C ARG A 67 9.49 -14.52 -17.09
N ILE A 68 9.75 -14.49 -15.78
CA ILE A 68 8.82 -13.91 -14.80
C ILE A 68 8.66 -12.41 -15.04
N ILE A 69 9.76 -11.67 -15.23
CA ILE A 69 9.71 -10.24 -15.51
C ILE A 69 8.93 -9.96 -16.79
N THR A 70 9.17 -10.76 -17.85
CA THR A 70 8.49 -10.64 -19.14
C THR A 70 6.97 -10.76 -18.99
N ASP A 71 6.51 -11.84 -18.35
CA ASP A 71 5.09 -12.13 -18.15
C ASP A 71 4.43 -11.13 -17.20
N HIS A 72 5.05 -10.88 -16.04
CA HIS A 72 4.45 -10.05 -15.02
C HIS A 72 4.43 -8.58 -15.41
N THR A 73 5.46 -8.07 -16.11
CA THR A 73 5.44 -6.69 -16.63
C THR A 73 4.35 -6.54 -17.69
N ARG A 74 4.16 -7.53 -18.57
CA ARG A 74 3.02 -7.54 -19.50
C ARG A 74 1.70 -7.47 -18.73
N ALA A 75 1.47 -8.38 -17.79
CA ALA A 75 0.22 -8.45 -17.02
C ALA A 75 -0.09 -7.15 -16.28
N ILE A 76 0.85 -6.60 -15.52
CA ILE A 76 0.60 -5.36 -14.75
C ILE A 76 0.43 -4.12 -15.63
N THR A 77 1.01 -4.10 -16.84
CA THR A 77 0.79 -3.02 -17.81
C THR A 77 -0.67 -3.00 -18.26
N PHE A 78 -1.22 -4.17 -18.60
CA PHE A 78 -2.64 -4.31 -18.94
C PHE A 78 -3.56 -4.01 -17.74
N MET A 79 -3.23 -4.52 -16.55
CA MET A 79 -3.99 -4.19 -15.34
C MET A 79 -4.01 -2.68 -15.07
N ALA A 80 -2.89 -1.98 -15.25
CA ALA A 80 -2.82 -0.53 -15.10
C ALA A 80 -3.66 0.20 -16.15
N ALA A 81 -3.67 -0.29 -17.40
CA ALA A 81 -4.50 0.25 -18.48
C ALA A 81 -5.99 0.13 -18.16
N ASP A 82 -6.39 -0.97 -17.52
CA ASP A 82 -7.75 -1.20 -17.01
C ASP A 82 -8.07 -0.38 -15.74
N GLY A 83 -7.17 0.48 -15.29
CA GLY A 83 -7.34 1.35 -14.12
C GLY A 83 -7.10 0.65 -12.77
N VAL A 84 -6.53 -0.56 -12.77
CA VAL A 84 -6.11 -1.22 -11.54
C VAL A 84 -4.87 -0.52 -10.98
N VAL A 85 -4.87 -0.32 -9.66
CA VAL A 85 -3.72 0.23 -8.93
C VAL A 85 -3.28 -0.74 -7.82
N PRO A 86 -1.98 -0.82 -7.50
CA PRO A 86 -1.48 -1.68 -6.43
C PRO A 86 -2.14 -1.39 -5.08
N GLY A 87 -2.71 -2.41 -4.46
CA GLY A 87 -3.56 -2.31 -3.28
C GLY A 87 -3.44 -3.48 -2.31
N ASN A 88 -4.18 -3.45 -1.20
CA ASN A 88 -4.19 -4.50 -0.17
C ASN A 88 -5.28 -5.56 -0.37
N LYS A 89 -6.17 -5.39 -1.35
CA LYS A 89 -7.36 -6.24 -1.56
C LYS A 89 -7.64 -6.46 -3.04
N ASP A 90 -8.33 -7.55 -3.34
CA ASP A 90 -8.89 -7.88 -4.66
C ASP A 90 -7.85 -7.75 -5.80
N GLN A 91 -8.25 -7.16 -6.93
CA GLN A 91 -7.38 -6.93 -8.09
C GLN A 91 -6.13 -6.10 -7.78
N GLY A 92 -6.23 -5.14 -6.85
CA GLY A 92 -5.09 -4.33 -6.45
C GLY A 92 -4.02 -5.13 -5.71
N TYR A 93 -4.43 -6.12 -4.89
CA TYR A 93 -3.52 -7.05 -4.25
C TYR A 93 -2.81 -7.94 -5.28
N VAL A 94 -3.53 -8.44 -6.28
CA VAL A 94 -2.94 -9.24 -7.37
C VAL A 94 -1.91 -8.43 -8.14
N MET A 95 -2.26 -7.21 -8.57
CA MET A 95 -1.34 -6.33 -9.29
C MET A 95 -0.08 -6.04 -8.48
N ARG A 96 -0.26 -5.68 -7.20
CA ARG A 96 0.84 -5.45 -6.27
C ARG A 96 1.76 -6.67 -6.19
N ARG A 97 1.19 -7.87 -6.01
CA ARG A 97 1.96 -9.12 -5.91
C ARG A 97 2.78 -9.38 -7.16
N LEU A 98 2.20 -9.23 -8.35
CA LEU A 98 2.90 -9.40 -9.63
C LEU A 98 4.01 -8.36 -9.82
N ALA A 99 3.73 -7.09 -9.54
CA ALA A 99 4.70 -6.00 -9.63
C ALA A 99 5.90 -6.23 -8.71
N ARG A 100 5.66 -6.50 -7.42
CA ARG A 100 6.72 -6.75 -6.43
C ARG A 100 7.56 -7.98 -6.77
N ARG A 101 6.94 -9.02 -7.30
CA ARG A 101 7.64 -10.21 -7.78
C ARG A 101 8.52 -9.91 -8.98
N ALA A 102 8.05 -9.14 -9.96
CA ALA A 102 8.89 -8.70 -11.08
C ALA A 102 10.09 -7.86 -10.62
N ILE A 103 9.88 -6.90 -9.70
CA ILE A 103 10.96 -6.07 -9.12
C ILE A 103 11.99 -6.94 -8.40
N ARG A 104 11.54 -7.95 -7.64
CA ARG A 104 12.45 -8.90 -6.98
C ARG A 104 13.27 -9.69 -7.98
N GLU A 105 12.65 -10.25 -9.01
CA GLU A 105 13.36 -11.03 -10.03
C GLU A 105 14.34 -10.14 -10.82
N ALA A 106 14.07 -8.85 -10.96
CA ALA A 106 15.01 -7.90 -11.56
C ALA A 106 16.32 -7.79 -10.78
N LEU A 107 16.29 -7.89 -9.44
CA LEU A 107 17.51 -7.97 -8.63
C LEU A 107 18.35 -9.21 -8.94
N VAL A 108 17.71 -10.33 -9.33
CA VAL A 108 18.43 -11.56 -9.76
C VAL A 108 19.27 -11.29 -10.99
N LEU A 109 18.79 -10.40 -11.86
CA LEU A 109 19.48 -9.97 -13.07
C LEU A 109 20.40 -8.76 -12.87
N GLY A 110 20.55 -8.26 -11.64
CA GLY A 110 21.37 -7.08 -11.34
C GLY A 110 20.71 -5.73 -11.66
N ILE A 111 19.39 -5.71 -11.90
CA ILE A 111 18.61 -4.49 -12.14
C ILE A 111 18.04 -4.00 -10.81
N HIS A 112 18.53 -2.87 -10.31
CA HIS A 112 18.18 -2.33 -8.97
C HIS A 112 16.97 -1.39 -8.98
N GLN A 113 16.72 -0.73 -10.11
CA GLN A 113 15.66 0.26 -10.29
C GLN A 113 15.50 0.52 -11.79
N GLY A 114 14.36 1.07 -12.19
CA GLY A 114 14.06 1.46 -13.57
C GLY A 114 13.51 0.30 -14.41
N LEU A 115 13.10 -0.80 -13.77
CA LEU A 115 12.58 -1.98 -14.45
C LEU A 115 11.36 -1.61 -15.30
N PHE A 116 10.33 -1.04 -14.68
CA PHE A 116 9.09 -0.76 -15.41
C PHE A 116 9.26 0.40 -16.36
N GLU A 117 10.10 1.39 -16.01
CA GLU A 117 10.47 2.48 -16.91
C GLU A 117 11.11 1.99 -18.21
N ARG A 118 11.89 0.90 -18.16
CA ARG A 118 12.55 0.34 -19.33
C ARG A 118 11.67 -0.64 -20.11
N ILE A 119 10.89 -1.46 -19.42
CA ILE A 119 10.21 -2.63 -20.02
C ILE A 119 8.75 -2.32 -20.37
N ALA A 120 8.00 -1.60 -19.54
CA ALA A 120 6.58 -1.33 -19.79
C ALA A 120 6.32 -0.56 -21.10
N PRO A 121 7.15 0.42 -21.51
CA PRO A 121 6.97 1.08 -22.83
C PRO A 121 7.08 0.11 -24.01
N ARG A 122 7.90 -0.94 -23.90
CA ARG A 122 7.99 -1.98 -24.94
C ARG A 122 6.71 -2.80 -25.02
N VAL A 123 6.11 -3.11 -23.86
CA VAL A 123 4.80 -3.77 -23.81
C VAL A 123 3.74 -2.88 -24.47
N ILE A 124 3.67 -1.61 -24.11
CA ILE A 124 2.70 -0.65 -24.68
C ILE A 124 2.85 -0.61 -26.20
N ALA A 125 4.06 -0.39 -26.72
CA ALA A 125 4.31 -0.29 -28.17
C ALA A 125 3.93 -1.56 -28.95
N LEU A 126 4.06 -2.75 -28.34
CA LEU A 126 3.71 -4.02 -28.99
C LEU A 126 2.21 -4.29 -29.07
N TYR A 127 1.41 -3.64 -28.22
CA TYR A 127 0.00 -3.96 -28.05
C TYR A 127 -0.95 -2.78 -28.29
N GLU A 128 -0.48 -1.53 -28.29
CA GLU A 128 -1.34 -0.32 -28.36
C GLU A 128 -2.18 -0.19 -29.64
N GLU A 129 -1.78 -0.84 -30.74
CA GLU A 129 -2.58 -0.88 -31.97
C GLU A 129 -3.85 -1.74 -31.79
N ALA A 130 -3.72 -2.89 -31.12
CA ALA A 130 -4.82 -3.81 -30.89
C ALA A 130 -5.62 -3.49 -29.61
N TYR A 131 -5.01 -2.78 -28.66
CA TYR A 131 -5.55 -2.46 -27.34
C TYR A 131 -5.41 -0.95 -27.07
N PRO A 132 -6.37 -0.12 -27.54
CA PRO A 132 -6.30 1.34 -27.44
C PRO A 132 -6.18 1.89 -26.01
N GLU A 133 -6.62 1.14 -25.00
CA GLU A 133 -6.46 1.47 -23.58
C GLU A 133 -4.99 1.66 -23.17
N LEU A 134 -4.04 1.04 -23.88
CA LEU A 134 -2.61 1.19 -23.64
C LEU A 134 -2.06 2.55 -24.12
N GLN A 135 -2.80 3.30 -24.92
CA GLN A 135 -2.39 4.63 -25.39
C GLN A 135 -2.30 5.65 -24.25
N ASN A 136 -2.96 5.39 -23.11
CA ASN A 136 -2.81 6.19 -21.90
C ASN A 136 -1.51 5.83 -21.13
N SER A 137 -0.38 5.88 -21.86
CA SER A 137 0.93 5.46 -21.36
C SER A 137 1.37 6.25 -20.13
N ALA A 138 1.07 7.55 -20.05
CA ALA A 138 1.44 8.38 -18.91
C ALA A 138 0.84 7.86 -17.59
N MET A 139 -0.47 7.55 -17.57
CA MET A 139 -1.13 7.00 -16.38
C MET A 139 -0.56 5.63 -16.00
N ILE A 140 -0.36 4.75 -16.98
CA ILE A 140 0.20 3.41 -16.76
C ILE A 140 1.60 3.52 -16.13
N MET A 141 2.45 4.36 -16.71
CA MET A 141 3.82 4.58 -16.24
C MET A 141 3.85 5.16 -14.83
N ASP A 142 2.96 6.10 -14.50
CA ASP A 142 2.89 6.68 -13.16
C ASP A 142 2.51 5.65 -12.09
N VAL A 143 1.57 4.74 -12.39
CA VAL A 143 1.18 3.66 -11.48
C VAL A 143 2.35 2.70 -11.24
N LEU A 144 3.01 2.25 -12.30
CA LEU A 144 4.11 1.30 -12.21
C LEU A 144 5.34 1.90 -11.54
N ARG A 145 5.75 3.11 -11.93
CA ARG A 145 6.90 3.83 -11.35
C ARG A 145 6.71 4.06 -9.84
N ARG A 146 5.49 4.44 -9.42
CA ARG A 146 5.18 4.66 -8.00
C ARG A 146 5.37 3.40 -7.18
N GLU A 147 4.83 2.27 -7.63
CA GLU A 147 4.97 0.99 -6.92
C GLU A 147 6.43 0.52 -6.89
N GLU A 148 7.17 0.67 -7.98
CA GLU A 148 8.60 0.31 -8.01
C GLU A 148 9.40 1.13 -7.00
N ASN A 149 9.21 2.45 -6.98
CA ASN A 149 9.92 3.33 -6.04
C ASN A 149 9.61 3.01 -4.57
N ILE A 150 8.33 2.76 -4.24
CA ILE A 150 7.91 2.37 -2.89
C ILE A 150 8.53 1.02 -2.51
N PHE A 151 8.51 0.06 -3.42
CA PHE A 151 8.88 -1.30 -3.09
C PHE A 151 10.39 -1.54 -3.08
N SER A 152 11.17 -0.94 -3.98
CA SER A 152 12.63 -1.16 -4.05
C SER A 152 13.33 -0.86 -2.73
N GLN A 153 12.94 0.21 -2.03
CA GLN A 153 13.47 0.53 -0.70
C GLN A 153 13.11 -0.53 0.35
N THR A 154 11.86 -1.00 0.33
CA THR A 154 11.35 -2.03 1.23
C THR A 154 12.05 -3.36 1.00
N LEU A 155 12.27 -3.70 -0.28
CA LEU A 155 12.88 -4.94 -0.73
C LEU A 155 14.32 -5.09 -0.24
N THR A 156 15.18 -4.07 -0.44
CA THR A 156 16.58 -4.14 0.01
C THR A 156 16.69 -4.34 1.51
N ARG A 157 15.86 -3.63 2.29
CA ARG A 157 15.83 -3.79 3.76
C ARG A 157 15.29 -5.17 4.16
N GLY A 158 14.21 -5.62 3.52
CA GLY A 158 13.59 -6.91 3.78
C GLY A 158 14.53 -8.09 3.50
N LEU A 159 15.26 -8.07 2.39
CA LEU A 159 16.24 -9.11 2.04
C LEU A 159 17.36 -9.20 3.08
N LYS A 160 17.89 -8.05 3.54
CA LYS A 160 18.94 -8.02 4.56
C LYS A 160 18.47 -8.62 5.89
N GLU A 161 17.24 -8.29 6.32
CA GLU A 161 16.69 -8.85 7.56
C GLU A 161 16.31 -10.33 7.39
N PHE A 162 15.81 -10.74 6.21
CA PHE A 162 15.57 -12.15 5.88
C PHE A 162 16.84 -12.99 6.06
N GLU A 163 17.95 -12.58 5.43
CA GLU A 163 19.23 -13.29 5.55
C GLU A 163 19.73 -13.35 6.99
N LYS A 164 19.58 -12.26 7.74
CA LYS A 164 19.98 -12.20 9.15
C LYS A 164 19.14 -13.08 10.05
N MET A 165 17.81 -13.08 9.86
CA MET A 165 16.87 -13.86 10.68
C MET A 165 16.96 -15.36 10.44
N LEU A 166 17.26 -15.76 9.20
CA LEU A 166 17.17 -17.16 8.76
C LEU A 166 18.53 -17.83 8.57
N ARG A 167 19.64 -17.13 8.77
CA ARG A 167 21.02 -17.64 8.60
C ARG A 167 21.24 -19.03 9.20
N ASP A 168 20.75 -19.25 10.42
CA ASP A 168 20.98 -20.47 11.19
C ASP A 168 19.71 -21.32 11.36
N LYS A 169 18.63 -20.98 10.64
CA LYS A 169 17.37 -21.71 10.72
C LYS A 169 17.31 -22.87 9.74
N LYS A 170 16.58 -23.92 10.12
CA LYS A 170 16.37 -25.12 9.29
C LYS A 170 15.27 -24.94 8.26
N ASP A 171 14.32 -24.07 8.54
CA ASP A 171 13.17 -23.78 7.69
C ASP A 171 12.65 -22.35 7.93
N LEU A 172 11.89 -21.85 6.95
CA LEU A 172 11.10 -20.62 7.09
C LEU A 172 9.74 -20.98 7.73
N THR A 173 9.45 -20.40 8.89
CA THR A 173 8.15 -20.55 9.58
C THR A 173 7.17 -19.44 9.18
N GLY A 174 5.87 -19.64 9.45
CA GLY A 174 4.87 -18.61 9.22
C GLY A 174 5.04 -17.40 10.13
N ASN A 175 5.53 -17.63 11.36
CA ASN A 175 5.90 -16.55 12.29
C ASN A 175 7.05 -15.70 11.74
N ASP A 176 8.08 -16.31 11.16
CA ASP A 176 9.19 -15.58 10.53
C ASP A 176 8.71 -14.69 9.38
N ALA A 177 7.88 -15.24 8.49
CA ALA A 177 7.29 -14.46 7.41
C ALA A 177 6.34 -13.36 7.92
N PHE A 178 5.62 -13.60 9.02
CA PHE A 178 4.80 -12.58 9.66
C PHE A 178 5.63 -11.44 10.22
N VAL A 179 6.74 -11.71 10.91
CA VAL A 179 7.66 -10.67 11.40
C VAL A 179 8.23 -9.86 10.23
N LEU A 180 8.66 -10.53 9.18
CA LEU A 180 9.14 -9.90 7.94
C LEU A 180 8.09 -8.98 7.31
N TYR A 181 6.84 -9.44 7.25
CA TYR A 181 5.71 -8.69 6.72
C TYR A 181 5.32 -7.49 7.60
N ASP A 182 5.07 -7.73 8.89
CA ASP A 182 4.52 -6.73 9.81
C ASP A 182 5.54 -5.64 10.16
N THR A 183 6.78 -6.05 10.44
CA THR A 183 7.83 -5.14 10.92
C THR A 183 8.60 -4.48 9.78
N TYR A 184 8.89 -5.23 8.72
CA TYR A 184 9.78 -4.78 7.65
C TYR A 184 9.07 -4.55 6.31
N GLY A 185 7.77 -4.85 6.22
CA GLY A 185 7.00 -4.70 4.99
C GLY A 185 7.32 -5.73 3.91
N PHE A 186 8.10 -6.75 4.26
CA PHE A 186 8.57 -7.75 3.32
C PHE A 186 7.47 -8.79 3.06
N PRO A 187 6.89 -8.84 1.85
CA PRO A 187 5.71 -9.65 1.56
C PRO A 187 5.92 -11.14 1.85
N LYS A 188 4.89 -11.79 2.39
CA LYS A 188 4.89 -13.24 2.69
C LYS A 188 5.34 -14.06 1.48
N GLU A 189 4.82 -13.72 0.30
CA GLU A 189 5.08 -14.45 -0.94
C GLU A 189 6.54 -14.34 -1.37
N LEU A 190 7.19 -13.20 -1.08
CA LEU A 190 8.61 -13.02 -1.34
C LEU A 190 9.47 -13.74 -0.31
N SER A 191 9.05 -13.83 0.96
CA SER A 191 9.71 -14.68 1.95
C SER A 191 9.76 -16.14 1.49
N GLU A 192 8.64 -16.69 1.00
CA GLU A 192 8.60 -18.05 0.44
C GLU A 192 9.47 -18.20 -0.82
N GLU A 193 9.53 -17.18 -1.67
CA GLU A 193 10.31 -17.20 -2.91
C GLU A 193 11.83 -17.09 -2.63
N GLU A 194 12.22 -16.29 -1.64
CA GLU A 194 13.60 -16.24 -1.16
C GLU A 194 14.04 -17.55 -0.52
N ALA A 195 13.22 -18.13 0.36
CA ALA A 195 13.54 -19.41 0.99
C ALA A 195 13.80 -20.49 -0.05
N ARG A 196 12.92 -20.58 -1.06
CA ARG A 196 13.11 -21.50 -2.20
C ARG A 196 14.37 -21.22 -3.00
N ARG A 197 14.74 -19.95 -3.21
CA ARG A 197 15.97 -19.59 -3.95
C ARG A 197 17.23 -20.09 -3.24
N ILE A 198 17.32 -19.93 -1.92
CA ILE A 198 18.50 -20.34 -1.14
C ILE A 198 18.44 -21.80 -0.69
N GLY A 199 17.43 -22.56 -1.12
CA GLY A 199 17.24 -23.96 -0.73
C GLY A 199 16.82 -24.15 0.73
N LEU A 200 16.32 -23.12 1.40
CA LEU A 200 15.75 -23.21 2.74
C LEU A 200 14.33 -23.79 2.65
N PRO A 201 14.05 -24.94 3.29
CA PRO A 201 12.70 -25.50 3.34
C PRO A 201 11.69 -24.51 3.92
N VAL A 202 10.45 -24.55 3.43
CA VAL A 202 9.32 -23.82 4.02
C VAL A 202 8.57 -24.78 4.93
N SER A 203 8.27 -24.37 6.17
CA SER A 203 7.54 -25.19 7.14
C SER A 203 6.21 -25.69 6.58
N GLN A 204 5.81 -26.91 6.94
CA GLN A 204 4.51 -27.46 6.55
C GLN A 204 3.34 -26.67 7.15
N LEU A 205 3.56 -26.03 8.31
CA LEU A 205 2.58 -25.21 9.01
C LEU A 205 2.67 -23.73 8.63
N PHE A 206 3.46 -23.37 7.62
CA PHE A 206 3.77 -21.99 7.27
C PHE A 206 2.51 -21.12 7.10
N GLU A 207 1.52 -21.59 6.35
CA GLU A 207 0.29 -20.83 6.10
C GLU A 207 -0.54 -20.69 7.38
N GLU A 208 -0.68 -21.77 8.15
CA GLU A 208 -1.46 -21.79 9.39
C GLU A 208 -0.86 -20.86 10.44
N GLU A 209 0.46 -20.95 10.66
CA GLU A 209 1.21 -20.09 11.58
C GLU A 209 1.10 -18.61 11.18
N PHE A 210 1.25 -18.29 9.89
CA PHE A 210 1.12 -16.90 9.41
C PHE A 210 -0.30 -16.36 9.64
N LEU A 211 -1.33 -17.15 9.34
CA LEU A 211 -2.72 -16.76 9.55
C LEU A 211 -3.06 -16.59 11.03
N ILE A 212 -2.53 -17.46 11.90
CA ILE A 212 -2.68 -17.34 13.35
C ILE A 212 -2.09 -16.01 13.84
N GLU A 213 -0.87 -15.66 13.42
CA GLU A 213 -0.25 -14.38 13.80
C GLU A 213 -1.04 -13.17 13.28
N MET A 214 -1.53 -13.23 12.04
CA MET A 214 -2.38 -12.19 11.46
C MET A 214 -3.68 -12.02 12.25
N GLU A 215 -4.33 -13.10 12.69
CA GLU A 215 -5.55 -13.01 13.49
C GLU A 215 -5.25 -12.51 14.89
N GLN A 216 -4.17 -12.98 15.53
CA GLN A 216 -3.73 -12.45 16.82
C GLN A 216 -3.39 -10.95 16.74
N GLN A 217 -2.83 -10.47 15.64
CA GLN A 217 -2.57 -9.05 15.42
C GLN A 217 -3.89 -8.26 15.30
N LYS A 218 -4.87 -8.79 14.55
CA LYS A 218 -6.21 -8.18 14.47
C LYS A 218 -6.89 -8.18 15.83
N ASP A 219 -6.76 -9.23 16.63
CA ASP A 219 -7.38 -9.31 17.95
C ASP A 219 -6.71 -8.39 18.96
N ARG A 220 -5.37 -8.25 18.92
CA ARG A 220 -4.63 -7.20 19.65
C ARG A 220 -5.12 -5.80 19.25
N SER A 221 -5.44 -5.60 17.97
CA SER A 221 -5.98 -4.33 17.46
C SER A 221 -7.45 -4.11 17.86
N ARG A 222 -8.27 -5.17 17.84
CA ARG A 222 -9.70 -5.15 18.21
C ARG A 222 -9.90 -4.96 19.71
N THR A 223 -9.15 -5.66 20.55
CA THR A 223 -9.21 -5.48 22.02
C THR A 223 -8.74 -4.10 22.46
N ALA A 224 -7.84 -3.46 21.70
CA ALA A 224 -7.53 -2.04 21.86
C ALA A 224 -8.67 -1.09 21.42
N THR A 225 -9.67 -1.61 20.68
CA THR A 225 -10.82 -0.88 20.10
C THR A 225 -12.14 -1.19 20.83
N THR A 226 -12.25 -2.32 21.54
CA THR A 226 -13.43 -2.68 22.35
C THR A 226 -13.51 -1.75 23.56
N GLY A 227 -14.39 -0.74 23.46
CA GLY A 227 -14.47 0.38 24.40
C GLY A 227 -14.29 1.75 23.73
N GLN A 228 -13.99 1.80 22.42
CA GLN A 228 -13.91 3.06 21.68
C GLN A 228 -15.28 3.50 21.13
N PHE A 229 -15.73 4.69 21.51
CA PHE A 229 -16.80 5.46 20.89
C PHE A 229 -16.42 5.87 19.44
N LYS A 230 -17.43 6.30 18.65
CA LYS A 230 -17.27 6.74 17.25
C LYS A 230 -16.09 7.71 17.09
N GLY A 231 -15.20 7.46 16.13
CA GLY A 231 -14.01 8.28 15.89
C GLY A 231 -12.73 7.83 16.63
N GLY A 232 -12.78 6.69 17.33
CA GLY A 232 -11.61 6.13 18.04
C GLY A 232 -11.42 6.65 19.46
N LEU A 233 -12.49 7.16 20.07
CA LEU A 233 -12.50 7.83 21.38
C LEU A 233 -12.71 6.83 22.51
N ALA A 234 -11.94 6.87 23.59
CA ALA A 234 -12.15 5.98 24.74
C ALA A 234 -13.43 6.31 25.55
N ASP A 235 -13.85 7.58 25.57
CA ASP A 235 -15.05 8.08 26.25
C ASP A 235 -15.54 9.40 25.59
N ASP A 236 -16.55 10.05 26.16
CA ASP A 236 -17.08 11.34 25.73
C ASP A 236 -16.71 12.51 26.68
N SER A 237 -15.66 12.35 27.47
CA SER A 237 -15.18 13.40 28.37
C SER A 237 -14.72 14.65 27.60
N GLU A 238 -14.71 15.79 28.29
CA GLU A 238 -14.23 17.05 27.73
C GLU A 238 -12.79 16.94 27.21
N THR A 239 -11.91 16.23 27.94
CA THR A 239 -10.53 15.99 27.54
C THR A 239 -10.43 15.18 26.24
N VAL A 240 -11.20 14.10 26.13
CA VAL A 240 -11.23 13.27 24.92
C VAL A 240 -11.83 14.04 23.73
N THR A 241 -12.81 14.90 23.98
CA THR A 241 -13.41 15.79 22.97
C THR A 241 -12.41 16.84 22.45
N ARG A 242 -11.57 17.40 23.33
CA ARG A 242 -10.46 18.29 22.95
C ARG A 242 -9.44 17.55 22.08
N TYR A 243 -9.03 16.35 22.49
CA TYR A 243 -8.13 15.51 21.70
C TYR A 243 -8.69 15.12 20.33
N HIS A 244 -9.98 14.84 20.26
CA HIS A 244 -10.65 14.51 19.01
C HIS A 244 -10.55 15.64 18.00
N THR A 245 -10.85 16.86 18.46
CA THR A 245 -10.77 18.02 17.58
C THR A 245 -9.34 18.33 17.16
N ALA A 246 -8.38 18.23 18.09
CA ALA A 246 -6.96 18.35 17.77
C ALA A 246 -6.50 17.32 16.71
N THR A 247 -7.07 16.11 16.74
CA THR A 247 -6.78 15.05 15.76
C THR A 247 -7.15 15.48 14.33
N HIS A 248 -8.29 16.13 14.13
CA HIS A 248 -8.69 16.64 12.81
C HIS A 248 -7.78 17.79 12.35
N LEU A 249 -7.44 18.72 13.25
CA LEU A 249 -6.52 19.82 12.92
C LEU A 249 -5.15 19.29 12.48
N MET A 250 -4.64 18.31 13.21
CA MET A 250 -3.37 17.65 12.91
C MET A 250 -3.46 16.85 11.61
N TYR A 251 -4.55 16.11 11.36
CA TYR A 251 -4.72 15.36 10.12
C TYR A 251 -4.67 16.28 8.89
N LYS A 252 -5.37 17.42 8.94
CA LYS A 252 -5.32 18.43 7.89
C LYS A 252 -3.92 19.04 7.75
N ALA A 253 -3.24 19.35 8.86
CA ALA A 253 -1.87 19.86 8.83
C ALA A 253 -0.90 18.85 8.18
N LEU A 254 -1.02 17.56 8.51
CA LEU A 254 -0.23 16.49 7.89
C LEU A 254 -0.46 16.41 6.39
N ARG A 255 -1.70 16.50 5.92
CA ARG A 255 -2.00 16.53 4.47
C ARG A 255 -1.39 17.75 3.78
N ASN A 256 -1.42 18.92 4.43
CA ASN A 256 -0.86 20.14 3.85
C ASN A 256 0.68 20.10 3.77
N ILE A 257 1.35 19.51 4.76
CA ILE A 257 2.82 19.46 4.84
C ILE A 257 3.40 18.29 4.06
N LEU A 258 2.80 17.11 4.17
CA LEU A 258 3.33 15.88 3.58
C LEU A 258 2.71 15.57 2.22
N GLY A 259 1.46 15.97 1.98
CA GLY A 259 0.73 15.77 0.73
C GLY A 259 -0.61 15.05 0.89
N GLU A 260 -1.44 15.14 -0.15
CA GLU A 260 -2.81 14.60 -0.17
C GLU A 260 -2.88 13.05 -0.11
N HIS A 261 -1.74 12.36 -0.26
CA HIS A 261 -1.65 10.90 -0.09
C HIS A 261 -1.73 10.45 1.37
N VAL A 262 -1.59 11.37 2.32
CA VAL A 262 -1.76 11.08 3.75
C VAL A 262 -3.21 10.74 4.05
N MET A 263 -3.49 9.47 4.30
CA MET A 263 -4.81 8.96 4.65
C MET A 263 -4.76 8.35 6.05
N GLN A 264 -5.81 8.58 6.84
CA GLN A 264 -5.96 7.94 8.15
C GLN A 264 -5.99 6.41 8.00
N ARG A 265 -5.20 5.72 8.82
CA ARG A 265 -5.12 4.26 8.95
C ARG A 265 -5.58 3.75 10.32
N GLY A 266 -5.57 4.61 11.33
CA GLY A 266 -6.05 4.30 12.67
C GLY A 266 -6.06 5.53 13.56
N SER A 267 -6.95 5.55 14.56
CA SER A 267 -6.97 6.56 15.62
C SER A 267 -7.27 5.88 16.95
N ASN A 268 -6.66 6.34 18.03
CA ASN A 268 -7.02 5.97 19.39
C ASN A 268 -6.78 7.17 20.30
N ILE A 269 -7.82 7.64 20.96
CA ILE A 269 -7.81 8.81 21.81
C ILE A 269 -8.27 8.39 23.20
N THR A 270 -7.48 8.72 24.23
CA THR A 270 -7.81 8.53 25.63
C THR A 270 -7.66 9.86 26.38
N ALA A 271 -8.08 9.91 27.65
CA ALA A 271 -7.90 11.11 28.48
C ALA A 271 -6.43 11.54 28.64
N ASP A 272 -5.48 10.62 28.52
CA ASP A 272 -4.05 10.90 28.72
C ASP A 272 -3.29 11.19 27.43
N ARG A 273 -3.77 10.69 26.28
CA ARG A 273 -3.01 10.74 25.02
C ARG A 273 -3.89 10.57 23.78
N MET A 274 -3.42 11.08 22.65
CA MET A 274 -3.90 10.71 21.33
C MET A 274 -2.83 9.97 20.51
N ARG A 275 -3.29 8.98 19.75
CA ARG A 275 -2.51 8.19 18.79
C ARG A 275 -3.19 8.27 17.43
N PHE A 276 -2.45 8.67 16.42
CA PHE A 276 -2.95 8.77 15.05
C PHE A 276 -2.00 8.07 14.09
N ASP A 277 -2.56 7.14 13.31
CA ASP A 277 -1.84 6.34 12.33
C ASP A 277 -2.27 6.77 10.93
N PHE A 278 -1.32 7.01 10.04
CA PHE A 278 -1.58 7.54 8.70
C PHE A 278 -0.65 6.95 7.64
N SER A 279 -1.10 6.92 6.39
CA SER A 279 -0.29 6.44 5.27
C SER A 279 0.81 7.43 4.92
N HIS A 280 2.05 7.01 5.10
CA HIS A 280 3.23 7.73 4.67
C HIS A 280 4.42 6.76 4.71
N ASP A 281 5.22 6.72 3.65
CA ASP A 281 6.30 5.73 3.52
C ASP A 281 7.57 6.17 4.27
N GLU A 282 7.82 7.48 4.30
CA GLU A 282 9.03 8.04 4.86
C GLU A 282 8.86 8.42 6.34
N LYS A 283 10.00 8.60 7.04
CA LYS A 283 9.98 9.16 8.39
C LYS A 283 9.67 10.66 8.29
N VAL A 284 8.68 11.13 9.05
CA VAL A 284 8.41 12.57 9.14
C VAL A 284 9.61 13.25 9.80
N THR A 285 10.20 14.22 9.12
CA THR A 285 11.38 14.94 9.60
C THR A 285 11.04 15.79 10.82
N PRO A 286 12.00 16.08 11.72
CA PRO A 286 11.78 16.98 12.85
C PRO A 286 11.21 18.34 12.44
N GLU A 287 11.63 18.86 11.29
CA GLU A 287 11.16 20.11 10.70
C GLU A 287 9.69 20.02 10.30
N GLN A 288 9.30 18.94 9.60
CA GLN A 288 7.90 18.70 9.24
C GLN A 288 7.01 18.48 10.47
N ILE A 289 7.50 17.75 11.49
CA ILE A 289 6.78 17.57 12.76
C ILE A 289 6.52 18.94 13.41
N LYS A 290 7.55 19.79 13.46
CA LYS A 290 7.41 21.14 14.00
C LYS A 290 6.42 21.97 13.20
N GLN A 291 6.47 21.93 11.86
CA GLN A 291 5.51 22.64 11.02
C GLN A 291 4.06 22.18 11.27
N VAL A 292 3.83 20.88 11.43
CA VAL A 292 2.51 20.33 11.77
C VAL A 292 2.06 20.84 13.15
N GLU A 293 2.92 20.80 14.16
CA GLU A 293 2.62 21.32 15.50
C GLU A 293 2.31 22.82 15.49
N ASP A 294 3.12 23.62 14.78
CA ASP A 294 2.95 25.07 14.65
C ASP A 294 1.62 25.39 13.95
N MET A 295 1.28 24.70 12.84
CA MET A 295 0.01 24.90 12.13
C MET A 295 -1.21 24.59 13.00
N VAL A 296 -1.16 23.52 13.81
CA VAL A 296 -2.27 23.17 14.70
C VAL A 296 -2.44 24.25 15.78
N ASN A 297 -1.34 24.69 16.40
CA ASN A 297 -1.38 25.72 17.44
C ASN A 297 -1.78 27.10 16.89
N ASP A 298 -1.43 27.43 15.65
CA ASP A 298 -1.89 28.65 14.97
C ASP A 298 -3.41 28.64 14.81
N VAL A 299 -3.99 27.50 14.43
CA VAL A 299 -5.45 27.34 14.26
C VAL A 299 -6.18 27.38 15.60
N ILE A 300 -5.59 26.80 16.66
CA ILE A 300 -6.09 26.90 18.03
C ILE A 300 -6.11 28.37 18.47
N THR A 301 -5.02 29.10 18.25
CA THR A 301 -4.90 30.51 18.65
C THR A 301 -5.92 31.42 17.96
N LYS A 302 -6.33 31.06 16.73
CA LYS A 302 -7.38 31.78 15.98
C LYS A 302 -8.80 31.58 16.53
N ASP A 303 -9.01 30.65 17.47
CA ASP A 303 -10.31 30.35 18.10
C ASP A 303 -11.47 30.18 17.10
N LEU A 304 -11.22 29.41 16.04
CA LEU A 304 -12.19 29.19 14.96
C LEU A 304 -13.40 28.39 15.45
N PRO A 305 -14.62 28.72 14.98
CA PRO A 305 -15.83 27.98 15.34
C PRO A 305 -15.86 26.59 14.69
N LEU A 306 -16.49 25.62 15.37
CA LEU A 306 -16.80 24.31 14.81
C LEU A 306 -18.29 24.21 14.50
N ASN A 307 -18.59 23.99 13.22
CA ASN A 307 -19.96 23.86 12.71
C ASN A 307 -20.24 22.40 12.34
N CYS A 308 -21.39 21.87 12.75
CA CYS A 308 -21.82 20.51 12.42
C CYS A 308 -23.11 20.54 11.61
N GLU A 309 -23.10 19.91 10.44
CA GLU A 309 -24.25 19.77 9.55
C GLU A 309 -24.48 18.29 9.22
N GLU A 310 -25.74 17.85 9.25
CA GLU A 310 -26.14 16.55 8.70
C GLU A 310 -26.55 16.72 7.23
N MET A 311 -25.96 15.92 6.34
CA MET A 311 -26.25 15.98 4.90
C MET A 311 -26.06 14.62 4.22
N PRO A 312 -26.59 14.44 3.00
CA PRO A 312 -26.31 13.24 2.21
C PRO A 312 -24.81 13.06 1.97
N LYS A 313 -24.34 11.82 2.05
CA LYS A 313 -22.93 11.45 1.88
C LYS A 313 -22.33 12.00 0.58
N ASP A 314 -23.03 11.88 -0.55
CA ASP A 314 -22.51 12.31 -1.85
C ASP A 314 -22.36 13.84 -1.89
N THR A 315 -23.31 14.58 -1.33
CA THR A 315 -23.23 16.05 -1.17
C THR A 315 -22.09 16.48 -0.24
N ALA A 316 -21.78 15.70 0.79
CA ALA A 316 -20.64 16.00 1.68
C ALA A 316 -19.31 15.97 0.91
N PHE A 317 -19.10 14.94 0.09
CA PHE A 317 -17.90 14.83 -0.74
C PHE A 317 -17.83 15.92 -1.81
N GLU A 318 -18.96 16.26 -2.46
CA GLU A 318 -19.04 17.38 -3.41
C GLU A 318 -18.65 18.73 -2.78
N LYS A 319 -18.99 18.94 -1.50
CA LYS A 319 -18.60 20.13 -0.72
C LYS A 319 -17.15 20.10 -0.19
N GLY A 320 -16.37 19.10 -0.59
CA GLY A 320 -14.96 18.94 -0.22
C GLY A 320 -14.73 18.33 1.16
N ALA A 321 -15.70 17.62 1.73
CA ALA A 321 -15.50 16.92 2.99
C ALA A 321 -14.57 15.71 2.80
N ILE A 322 -13.65 15.51 3.73
CA ILE A 322 -12.76 14.35 3.76
C ILE A 322 -13.37 13.27 4.64
N GLY A 323 -13.41 12.04 4.14
CA GLY A 323 -13.78 10.85 4.91
C GLY A 323 -12.56 10.00 5.26
N ALA A 324 -12.66 9.22 6.34
CA ALA A 324 -11.71 8.16 6.65
C ALA A 324 -11.77 7.05 5.57
N PHE A 325 -10.61 6.71 5.01
CA PHE A 325 -10.50 5.76 3.92
C PHE A 325 -10.90 4.34 4.36
N GLY A 326 -11.91 3.76 3.69
CA GLY A 326 -12.36 2.39 3.93
C GLY A 326 -13.54 2.24 4.90
N GLU A 327 -14.04 3.33 5.48
CA GLU A 327 -15.28 3.29 6.25
C GLU A 327 -16.52 3.28 5.35
N LYS A 328 -17.50 2.43 5.69
CA LYS A 328 -18.82 2.45 5.07
C LYS A 328 -19.68 3.49 5.78
N TYR A 329 -19.94 4.60 5.11
CA TYR A 329 -20.80 5.65 5.63
C TYR A 329 -22.30 5.36 5.38
N PRO A 330 -23.19 5.72 6.34
CA PRO A 330 -24.62 5.73 6.10
C PRO A 330 -25.03 6.77 5.02
N ALA A 331 -26.27 6.71 4.55
CA ALA A 331 -26.78 7.62 3.51
C ALA A 331 -26.71 9.10 3.91
N THR A 332 -26.96 9.38 5.20
CA THR A 332 -26.82 10.71 5.82
C THR A 332 -25.64 10.69 6.77
N VAL A 333 -24.74 11.66 6.64
CA VAL A 333 -23.51 11.77 7.44
C VAL A 333 -23.46 13.11 8.17
N LYS A 334 -22.74 13.15 9.29
CA LYS A 334 -22.39 14.39 9.99
C LYS A 334 -21.06 14.92 9.45
N VAL A 335 -21.05 16.19 9.06
CA VAL A 335 -19.87 16.89 8.58
C VAL A 335 -19.52 17.98 9.57
N TYR A 336 -18.30 17.93 10.10
CA TYR A 336 -17.74 18.96 10.94
C TYR A 336 -16.84 19.87 10.11
N THR A 337 -17.10 21.18 10.16
CA THR A 337 -16.29 22.22 9.52
C THR A 337 -15.64 23.06 10.60
N VAL A 338 -14.31 23.18 10.56
CA VAL A 338 -13.54 24.08 11.42
C VAL A 338 -13.34 25.40 10.68
N GLY A 339 -13.95 26.48 11.16
CA GLY A 339 -13.98 27.78 10.51
C GLY A 339 -15.32 28.08 9.86
N ASP A 340 -15.36 29.18 9.11
CA ASP A 340 -16.58 29.69 8.48
C ASP A 340 -16.82 29.03 7.12
N SER A 341 -18.07 29.06 6.65
CA SER A 341 -18.47 28.43 5.38
C SER A 341 -17.69 28.89 4.14
N LYS A 342 -17.11 30.10 4.17
CA LYS A 342 -16.30 30.68 3.09
C LYS A 342 -14.79 30.52 3.29
N ASP A 343 -14.33 30.34 4.53
CA ASP A 343 -12.92 30.23 4.90
C ASP A 343 -12.80 29.23 6.06
N TRP A 344 -12.58 27.96 5.70
CA TRP A 344 -12.52 26.84 6.61
C TRP A 344 -11.16 26.15 6.53
N TYR A 345 -10.67 25.68 7.68
CA TYR A 345 -9.39 24.99 7.79
C TYR A 345 -9.52 23.51 7.48
N SER A 346 -10.46 22.83 8.14
CA SER A 346 -10.78 21.42 7.88
C SER A 346 -12.29 21.19 7.74
N LYS A 347 -12.66 20.19 6.94
CA LYS A 347 -14.04 19.76 6.72
C LYS A 347 -14.06 18.24 6.58
N GLU A 348 -14.64 17.56 7.56
CA GLU A 348 -14.49 16.11 7.70
C GLU A 348 -15.80 15.44 8.07
N ILE A 349 -16.02 14.23 7.54
CA ILE A 349 -17.13 13.38 7.96
C ILE A 349 -16.74 12.73 9.30
N CYS A 350 -17.42 13.11 10.37
CA CYS A 350 -17.14 12.59 11.70
C CYS A 350 -18.41 12.43 12.55
N GLY A 351 -18.47 11.37 13.35
CA GLY A 351 -19.62 11.03 14.19
C GLY A 351 -19.40 11.20 15.70
N GLY A 352 -18.21 11.64 16.13
CA GLY A 352 -17.85 11.83 17.54
C GLY A 352 -18.06 13.27 18.04
N PRO A 353 -18.01 13.50 19.36
CA PRO A 353 -18.09 14.83 19.96
C PRO A 353 -16.90 15.72 19.58
N HIS A 354 -17.15 17.03 19.46
CA HIS A 354 -16.14 18.04 19.18
C HIS A 354 -16.31 19.24 20.12
N VAL A 355 -15.22 19.99 20.32
CA VAL A 355 -15.29 21.28 21.01
C VAL A 355 -16.06 22.29 20.15
N LYS A 356 -16.60 23.35 20.75
CA LYS A 356 -17.35 24.35 19.98
C LYS A 356 -16.44 25.32 19.23
N LYS A 357 -15.23 25.51 19.75
CA LYS A 357 -14.20 26.36 19.15
C LYS A 357 -12.81 25.79 19.34
N THR A 358 -11.89 26.09 18.42
CA THR A 358 -10.52 25.58 18.49
C THR A 358 -9.74 26.11 19.69
N GLY A 359 -10.09 27.26 20.27
CA GLY A 359 -9.44 27.79 21.47
C GLY A 359 -9.71 26.96 22.73
N GLU A 360 -10.78 26.17 22.76
CA GLU A 360 -11.10 25.25 23.87
C GLU A 360 -10.12 24.05 23.92
N ILE A 361 -9.33 23.84 22.86
CA ILE A 361 -8.38 22.73 22.78
C ILE A 361 -7.23 22.92 23.77
N GLY A 362 -6.75 24.13 24.04
CA GLY A 362 -5.50 24.34 24.80
C GLY A 362 -4.28 24.24 23.89
N LYS A 363 -3.10 23.84 24.38
CA LYS A 363 -1.87 23.80 23.56
C LYS A 363 -1.61 22.41 23.02
N PHE A 364 -1.37 22.26 21.72
CA PHE A 364 -1.11 20.97 21.10
C PHE A 364 0.39 20.66 21.02
N LYS A 365 0.78 19.41 21.29
CA LYS A 365 2.19 18.99 21.22
C LYS A 365 2.36 17.55 20.76
N ILE A 366 3.25 17.34 19.79
CA ILE A 366 3.64 16.02 19.31
C ILE A 366 4.76 15.48 20.20
N LEU A 367 4.52 14.36 20.87
CA LEU A 367 5.52 13.72 21.74
C LEU A 367 6.47 12.83 20.96
N LYS A 368 5.94 12.07 20.01
CA LYS A 368 6.72 11.09 19.26
C LYS A 368 6.08 10.79 17.92
N GLU A 369 6.95 10.57 16.95
CA GLU A 369 6.65 9.99 15.66
C GLU A 369 7.41 8.66 15.52
N GLU A 370 6.74 7.61 15.04
CA GLU A 370 7.32 6.28 14.85
C GLU A 370 6.69 5.53 13.68
N SER A 371 7.42 4.54 13.14
CA SER A 371 6.86 3.61 12.16
C SER A 371 5.84 2.70 12.86
N SER A 372 4.63 2.57 12.33
CA SER A 372 3.65 1.60 12.83
C SER A 372 3.75 0.27 12.10
N SER A 373 3.83 0.34 10.77
CA SER A 373 4.03 -0.79 9.86
C SER A 373 4.50 -0.24 8.51
N ALA A 374 4.72 -1.08 7.52
CA ALA A 374 5.15 -0.61 6.20
C ALA A 374 4.13 0.34 5.54
N GLY A 375 4.60 1.51 5.13
CA GLY A 375 3.77 2.58 4.57
C GLY A 375 2.81 3.25 5.56
N VAL A 376 2.97 3.01 6.87
CA VAL A 376 2.14 3.61 7.92
C VAL A 376 3.01 4.20 9.02
N ARG A 377 2.83 5.50 9.26
CA ARG A 377 3.46 6.25 10.36
C ARG A 377 2.46 6.49 11.47
N ARG A 378 2.98 6.68 12.69
CA ARG A 378 2.20 6.90 13.91
C ARG A 378 2.72 8.15 14.61
N ILE A 379 1.79 9.05 14.94
CA ILE A 379 2.03 10.18 15.84
C ILE A 379 1.36 9.90 17.19
N LYS A 380 2.08 10.18 18.27
CA LYS A 380 1.54 10.32 19.62
C LYS A 380 1.65 11.76 20.05
N ALA A 381 0.54 12.34 20.48
CA ALA A 381 0.46 13.74 20.88
C ALA A 381 -0.34 13.91 22.18
N VAL A 382 -0.13 15.05 22.82
CA VAL A 382 -0.83 15.50 24.04
C VAL A 382 -1.35 16.92 23.86
N ILE A 383 -2.27 17.29 24.73
CA ILE A 383 -2.76 18.65 24.90
C ILE A 383 -2.31 19.14 26.27
N GLU A 384 -1.67 20.31 26.31
CA GLU A 384 -1.21 21.03 27.51
C GLU A 384 -2.15 22.18 27.91
#